data_AF-A0A522E3A5-F1
#
_entry.id   AF-A0A522E3A5-F1
#
_cell.length_a   1.000
_cell.length_b   1.000
_cell.length_c   1.000
_cell.angle_alpha   90.00
_cell.angle_beta   90.00
_cell.angle_gamma   90.00
#
_symmetry.space_group_name_H-M   'P 1'
#
loop_
_entity.id
_entity.type
_entity.pdbx_description
1 polymer ?
#
loop_
_entity_poly.entity_id
_entity_poly.type
_entity_poly.pdbx_seq_one_letter_code
_entity_poly.pdbx_strand_id
1 'polypeptide(L)'
;MDREQNQNPNMEGMGEPATGGQRPIGPAIGVVVILLVIVLGGLYFWGQRVERGKIQERASEQGAQTDIQALQTQGTSDDVTSIESDLTATSLEGVGSELNAIESEFQGLGQ
;
A
#
# COMPACT_ATOMS: atom_id res chain seq x y z
N MET A 1 77.64 48.72 -26.79
CA MET A 1 76.66 48.37 -27.85
C MET A 1 75.72 47.37 -27.20
N ASP A 2 74.56 47.88 -26.82
CA ASP A 2 73.60 47.26 -25.91
C ASP A 2 72.55 46.43 -26.66
N ARG A 3 72.20 45.29 -26.03
CA ARG A 3 70.89 44.62 -26.06
C ARG A 3 70.46 43.98 -27.39
N GLU A 4 70.76 42.70 -27.54
CA GLU A 4 69.87 41.76 -28.23
C GLU A 4 68.60 41.59 -27.38
N GLN A 5 67.52 42.23 -27.83
CA GLN A 5 66.22 42.14 -27.21
C GLN A 5 65.61 40.78 -27.52
N ASN A 6 65.52 39.96 -26.48
CA ASN A 6 64.62 38.81 -26.36
C ASN A 6 63.19 39.24 -26.68
N GLN A 7 62.74 38.97 -27.91
CA GLN A 7 61.35 39.13 -28.32
C GLN A 7 60.67 37.77 -28.21
N ASN A 8 60.20 37.46 -27.00
CA ASN A 8 59.22 36.41 -26.79
C ASN A 8 57.84 37.03 -27.01
N PRO A 9 57.12 36.74 -28.12
CA PRO A 9 55.79 37.30 -28.33
C PRO A 9 54.82 36.64 -27.35
N ASN A 10 54.50 37.38 -26.30
CA ASN A 10 53.34 37.16 -25.45
C ASN A 10 52.08 37.33 -26.31
N MET A 11 51.49 36.24 -26.81
CA MET A 11 50.12 36.25 -27.32
C MET A 11 49.18 36.12 -26.14
N GLU A 12 48.85 37.29 -25.60
CA GLU A 12 47.49 37.75 -25.29
C GLU A 12 46.41 36.66 -25.21
N GLY A 13 45.94 36.44 -23.98
CA GLY A 13 44.52 36.32 -23.66
C GLY A 13 43.65 35.57 -24.66
N MET A 14 43.89 34.28 -24.84
CA MET A 14 42.81 33.39 -25.28
C MET A 14 41.89 33.21 -24.08
N GLY A 15 40.81 34.00 -24.08
CA GLY A 15 39.76 33.93 -23.09
C GLY A 15 39.35 32.48 -22.86
N GLU A 16 39.19 32.11 -21.59
CA GLU A 16 38.56 30.85 -21.23
C GLU A 16 37.29 30.70 -22.07
N PRO A 17 37.05 29.54 -22.72
CA PRO A 17 35.73 29.25 -23.20
C PRO A 17 34.84 29.25 -21.95
N ALA A 18 33.96 30.26 -21.86
CA ALA A 18 32.84 30.21 -20.93
C ALA A 18 32.08 28.92 -21.27
N THR A 19 32.33 27.88 -20.49
CA THR A 19 31.59 26.63 -20.54
C THR A 19 30.22 26.94 -19.97
N GLY A 20 29.37 27.53 -20.83
CA GLY A 20 27.94 27.63 -20.62
C GLY A 20 27.37 26.22 -20.61
N GLY A 21 27.52 25.55 -19.48
CA GLY A 21 27.04 24.20 -19.24
C GLY A 21 25.52 24.18 -19.32
N GLN A 22 25.00 23.86 -20.50
CA GLN A 22 23.60 23.50 -20.66
C GLN A 22 23.40 22.21 -19.87
N ARG A 23 22.79 22.32 -18.69
CA ARG A 23 22.48 21.16 -17.86
C ARG A 23 21.55 20.25 -18.68
N PRO A 24 21.87 18.96 -18.85
CA PRO A 24 21.00 18.07 -19.59
C PRO A 24 19.64 17.97 -18.87
N ILE A 25 18.59 18.48 -19.52
CA ILE A 25 17.22 18.54 -18.97
C ILE A 25 16.53 17.16 -19.04
N GLY A 26 17.02 16.26 -19.89
CA GLY A 26 16.44 14.93 -20.10
C GLY A 26 16.27 14.08 -18.82
N PRO A 27 17.32 13.91 -18.00
CA PRO A 27 17.21 13.20 -16.73
C PRO A 27 16.22 13.85 -15.75
N ALA A 28 16.14 15.18 -15.73
CA ALA A 28 15.22 15.90 -14.86
C ALA A 28 13.75 15.61 -15.24
N ILE A 29 13.42 15.61 -16.54
CA ILE A 29 12.09 15.26 -17.02
C ILE A 29 11.75 13.80 -16.70
N GLY A 30 12.71 12.88 -16.85
CA GLY A 30 12.52 11.46 -16.53
C GLY A 30 12.13 11.23 -15.07
N VAL A 31 12.80 11.89 -14.13
CA VAL A 31 12.48 11.81 -12.69
C VAL A 31 11.06 12.32 -12.41
N VAL A 32 10.66 13.43 -13.04
CA VAL A 32 9.31 14.00 -12.85
C VAL A 32 8.22 13.01 -13.28
N VAL A 33 8.40 12.34 -14.43
CA VAL A 33 7.45 11.33 -14.92
C VAL A 33 7.35 10.14 -13.96
N ILE A 34 8.48 9.64 -13.47
CA ILE A 34 8.52 8.53 -12.50
C ILE A 34 7.77 8.92 -11.21
N LEU A 35 7.99 10.13 -10.69
CA LEU A 35 7.29 10.62 -9.51
C LEU A 35 5.78 10.70 -9.73
N LEU A 36 5.32 11.17 -10.88
CA LEU A 36 3.89 11.20 -11.20
C LEU A 36 3.27 9.79 -11.22
N VAL A 37 3.96 8.81 -11.80
CA VAL A 37 3.50 7.41 -11.82
C VAL A 37 3.44 6.83 -10.42
N ILE A 38 4.43 7.10 -9.55
CA ILE A 38 4.43 6.62 -8.16
C ILE A 38 3.27 7.24 -7.37
N VAL A 39 3.04 8.54 -7.50
CA VAL A 39 1.95 9.23 -6.80
C VAL A 39 0.60 8.70 -7.28
N LEU A 40 0.39 8.55 -8.59
CA LEU A 40 -0.83 7.99 -9.16
C LEU A 40 -1.04 6.52 -8.75
N GLY A 41 0.01 5.71 -8.80
CA GLY A 41 -0.05 4.31 -8.38
C GLY A 41 -0.34 4.17 -6.88
N GLY A 42 0.30 4.98 -6.05
CA GLY A 42 0.05 5.04 -4.61
C GLY A 42 -1.37 5.47 -4.28
N LEU A 43 -1.87 6.54 -4.91
CA LEU A 43 -3.24 7.03 -4.71
C LEU A 43 -4.29 6.04 -5.24
N TYR A 44 -4.03 5.37 -6.38
CA TYR A 44 -4.90 4.34 -6.93
C TYR A 44 -5.01 3.14 -5.97
N PHE A 45 -3.87 2.65 -5.47
CA PHE A 45 -3.84 1.53 -4.54
C PHE A 45 -4.47 1.88 -3.18
N TRP A 46 -4.20 3.09 -2.67
CA TRP A 46 -4.84 3.58 -1.44
C TRP A 46 -6.36 3.71 -1.61
N GLY A 47 -6.81 4.32 -2.71
CA GLY A 47 -8.24 4.49 -3.01
C GLY A 47 -8.99 3.15 -3.04
N GLN A 48 -8.42 2.15 -3.71
CA GLN A 48 -9.00 0.79 -3.73
C GLN A 48 -9.05 0.13 -2.35
N ARG A 49 -8.07 0.36 -1.47
CA ARG A 49 -8.06 -0.21 -0.12
C ARG A 49 -9.16 0.39 0.76
N VAL A 50 -9.37 1.71 0.68
CA VAL A 50 -10.41 2.41 1.46
C VAL A 50 -11.80 1.95 1.06
N GLU A 51 -12.04 1.74 -0.23
CA GLU A 51 -13.34 1.30 -0.74
C GLU A 51 -13.64 -0.17 -0.39
N ARG A 52 -12.63 -1.05 -0.45
CA ARG A 52 -12.75 -2.44 0.01
C ARG A 52 -12.98 -2.55 1.52
N GLY A 53 -12.31 -1.72 2.33
CA GLY A 53 -12.52 -1.69 3.79
C GLY A 53 -13.96 -1.35 4.17
N LYS A 54 -14.57 -0.39 3.47
CA LYS A 54 -15.98 0.02 3.70
C LYS A 54 -17.00 -1.04 3.26
N ILE A 55 -16.68 -1.85 2.25
CA ILE A 55 -17.53 -2.97 1.81
C ILE A 55 -17.38 -4.16 2.76
N GLN A 56 -16.16 -4.43 3.24
CA GLN A 56 -15.88 -5.49 4.22
C GLN A 56 -16.62 -5.23 5.55
N GLU A 57 -16.56 -4.00 6.06
CA GLU A 57 -17.20 -3.62 7.33
C GLU A 57 -18.73 -3.80 7.29
N ARG A 58 -19.39 -3.42 6.18
CA ARG A 58 -20.83 -3.65 5.99
C ARG A 58 -21.21 -5.12 5.80
N ALA A 59 -20.33 -5.92 5.20
CA ALA A 59 -20.55 -7.36 5.04
C ALA A 59 -20.36 -8.13 6.36
N SER A 60 -19.42 -7.70 7.20
CA SER A 60 -19.15 -8.30 8.52
C SER A 60 -20.30 -8.07 9.51
N GLU A 61 -20.92 -6.90 9.51
CA GLU A 61 -22.08 -6.61 10.39
C GLU A 61 -23.32 -7.42 10.01
N GLN A 62 -23.60 -7.63 8.72
CA GLN A 62 -24.73 -8.46 8.27
C GLN A 62 -24.48 -9.97 8.40
N GLY A 63 -23.24 -10.44 8.23
CA GLY A 63 -22.86 -11.85 8.42
C GLY A 63 -22.96 -12.28 9.88
N ALA A 64 -22.29 -11.55 10.78
CA ALA A 64 -22.25 -11.86 12.20
C ALA A 64 -23.65 -11.90 12.85
N GLN A 65 -24.56 -11.00 12.42
CA GLN A 65 -25.92 -10.95 12.96
C GLN A 65 -26.82 -12.10 12.44
N THR A 66 -26.52 -12.63 11.25
CA THR A 66 -27.21 -13.80 10.68
C THR A 66 -26.73 -15.09 11.34
N ASP A 67 -25.44 -15.20 11.61
CA ASP A 67 -24.83 -16.40 12.22
C ASP A 67 -25.22 -16.56 13.70
N ILE A 68 -25.30 -15.48 14.48
CA ILE A 68 -25.76 -15.53 15.89
C ILE A 68 -27.23 -15.99 15.98
N GLN A 69 -28.09 -15.56 15.06
CA GLN A 69 -29.50 -15.95 15.03
C GLN A 69 -29.69 -17.42 14.64
N ALA A 70 -28.83 -17.94 13.75
CA ALA A 70 -28.79 -19.35 13.41
C ALA A 70 -28.36 -20.21 14.62
N LEU A 71 -27.36 -19.76 15.39
CA LEU A 71 -26.89 -20.45 16.60
C LEU A 71 -27.92 -20.42 17.75
N GLN A 72 -28.79 -19.41 17.80
CA GLN A 72 -29.88 -19.30 18.78
C GLN A 72 -31.07 -20.23 18.49
N THR A 73 -31.15 -20.77 17.27
CA THR A 73 -32.22 -21.69 16.86
C THR A 73 -31.75 -23.13 17.10
N GLN A 74 -31.75 -23.57 18.37
CA GLN A 74 -31.57 -24.98 18.74
C GLN A 74 -32.89 -25.60 19.17
N GLY A 75 -33.08 -26.88 18.87
CA GLY A 75 -34.22 -27.65 19.35
C GLY A 75 -34.13 -27.92 20.86
N THR A 76 -35.29 -28.08 21.50
CA THR A 76 -35.37 -28.47 22.92
C THR A 76 -35.65 -29.96 23.10
N SER A 77 -35.49 -30.75 22.04
CA SER A 77 -35.82 -32.18 22.04
C SER A 77 -34.59 -33.02 22.37
N ASP A 78 -34.78 -34.01 23.24
CA ASP A 78 -33.75 -34.99 23.61
C ASP A 78 -33.76 -36.24 22.70
N ASP A 79 -34.57 -36.23 21.65
CA ASP A 79 -34.60 -37.31 20.65
C ASP A 79 -33.32 -37.29 19.79
N VAL A 80 -32.69 -38.45 19.62
CA VAL A 80 -31.42 -38.60 18.87
C VAL A 80 -31.51 -37.98 17.46
N THR A 81 -32.62 -38.19 16.75
CA THR A 81 -32.83 -37.63 15.40
C THR A 81 -32.90 -36.10 15.41
N SER A 82 -33.41 -35.50 16.48
CA SER A 82 -33.47 -34.04 16.62
C SER A 82 -32.08 -33.46 16.90
N ILE A 83 -31.29 -34.13 17.75
CA ILE A 83 -29.91 -33.73 18.03
C ILE A 83 -29.04 -33.80 16.76
N GLU A 84 -29.18 -34.85 15.95
CA GLU A 84 -28.45 -34.97 14.68
C GLU A 84 -28.81 -33.85 13.69
N SER A 85 -30.10 -33.47 13.65
CA SER A 85 -30.58 -32.34 12.85
C SER A 85 -29.99 -31.01 13.32
N ASP A 86 -29.96 -30.77 14.63
CA ASP A 86 -29.42 -29.52 15.19
C ASP A 86 -27.90 -29.40 14.98
N LEU A 87 -27.17 -30.51 15.12
CA LEU A 87 -25.73 -30.56 14.85
C LEU A 87 -25.40 -30.33 13.37
N THR A 88 -26.23 -30.85 12.45
CA THR A 88 -26.04 -30.61 11.01
C THR A 88 -26.47 -29.21 10.59
N ALA A 89 -27.41 -28.58 11.30
CA ALA A 89 -27.79 -27.18 11.11
C ALA A 89 -26.78 -26.19 11.72
N THR A 90 -25.90 -26.65 12.62
CA THR A 90 -24.86 -25.81 13.21
C THR A 90 -23.81 -25.45 12.16
N SER A 91 -23.85 -24.22 11.66
CA SER A 91 -22.83 -23.68 10.75
C SER A 91 -21.65 -23.12 11.54
N LEU A 92 -20.44 -23.58 11.22
CA LEU A 92 -19.17 -23.03 11.73
C LEU A 92 -18.44 -22.21 10.67
N GLU A 93 -19.09 -22.00 9.53
CA GLU A 93 -18.57 -21.20 8.43
C GLU A 93 -18.60 -19.72 8.84
N GLY A 94 -17.43 -19.17 9.15
CA GLY A 94 -17.29 -17.80 9.68
C GLY A 94 -16.50 -17.73 10.97
N VAL A 95 -16.69 -18.69 11.88
CA VAL A 95 -16.01 -18.75 13.20
C VAL A 95 -14.48 -18.78 13.04
N GLY A 96 -13.97 -19.48 12.03
CA GLY A 96 -12.53 -19.50 11.74
C GLY A 96 -11.97 -18.13 11.33
N SER A 97 -12.74 -17.30 10.61
CA SER A 97 -12.31 -15.93 10.28
C SER A 97 -12.42 -15.00 11.49
N GLU A 98 -13.46 -15.14 12.29
CA GLU A 98 -13.65 -14.36 13.52
C GLU A 98 -12.53 -14.64 14.54
N LEU A 99 -12.16 -15.90 14.74
CA LEU A 99 -11.06 -16.26 15.64
C LEU A 99 -9.72 -15.66 15.20
N ASN A 100 -9.46 -15.62 13.89
CA ASN A 100 -8.26 -14.95 13.35
C ASN A 100 -8.31 -13.43 13.55
N ALA A 101 -9.49 -12.81 13.45
CA ALA A 101 -9.66 -11.39 13.72
C ALA A 101 -9.43 -11.05 15.20
N ILE A 102 -9.95 -11.86 16.12
CA ILE A 102 -9.76 -11.71 17.58
C ILE A 102 -8.27 -11.88 17.95
N GLU A 103 -7.58 -12.88 17.38
CA GLU A 103 -6.14 -13.08 17.58
C GLU A 103 -5.32 -11.86 17.12
N SER A 104 -5.68 -11.29 15.97
CA SER A 104 -5.03 -10.08 15.45
C SER A 104 -5.27 -8.86 16.35
N GLU A 105 -6.44 -8.74 16.99
CA GLU A 105 -6.75 -7.66 17.93
C GLU A 105 -5.96 -7.83 19.24
N PHE A 106 -5.93 -9.05 19.77
CA PHE A 106 -5.20 -9.35 21.01
C PHE A 106 -3.68 -9.11 20.88
N GLN A 107 -3.08 -9.46 19.74
CA GLN A 107 -1.68 -9.16 19.45
C GLN A 107 -1.40 -7.65 19.30
N GLY A 108 -2.41 -6.87 18.87
CA GLY A 108 -2.31 -5.41 18.76
C GLY A 108 -2.35 -4.68 20.11
N LEU A 109 -2.97 -5.28 21.14
CA LEU A 109 -3.11 -4.71 22.49
C LEU A 109 -1.85 -4.85 23.37
N GLY A 110 -0.84 -5.60 22.91
CA GLY A 110 0.41 -5.83 23.62
C GLY A 110 1.52 -4.80 23.37
N GLN A 111 1.23 -3.68 22.71
CA GLN A 111 2.18 -2.58 22.42
C GLN A 111 1.80 -1.26 23.07
#